data_AF-A0A8J8WMR8-F1
#
_entry.id   AF-A0A8J8WMR8-F1
#
_cell.length_a   1.000
_cell.length_b   1.000
_cell.length_c   1.000
_cell.angle_alpha   90.00
_cell.angle_beta   90.00
_cell.angle_gamma   90.00
#
_symmetry.space_group_name_H-M   'P 1'
#
loop_
_entity.id
_entity.type
_entity.pdbx_description
1 polymer ?
#
loop_
_entity_poly.entity_id
_entity_poly.type
_entity_poly.pdbx_seq_one_letter_code
_entity_poly.pdbx_strand_id
1 'polypeptide(L)'
;MFSMREKLLCLRVRAQGVSRVAFEGAMGAGAGEEGLEDAEVELYLNQGLAAQARRSVSRGDYQAVLSVLAMLRHVTNIQPEYDRLLTNCQTSIRAKFAAIINMLQETCVKALEGFVDSVKSDGERALPKDGTVHQLTSNALIFTEQLLDFAPTLAPILQRDTSLTNALTNLPRNLDATFHAKALLGAYVKRVLVNLGLALVSRSETYSDTTLRAIFRLNNYNYILKTLLNSELLNLVSLIEPQCDKLYNDQIMEQKRLYSQSWSRVLHYLVNHDDVPLSVVQAGKLRDKDRQLIKEKFAGFNKEIEEMSRVQRSYSIPDRELRESLKRDNMEYILPKHQAFHDKYVNVAFTKNTEKYIKYSPADVSSMVDKFFDVAA
;
A
#
# COMPACT_ATOMS: atom_id res chain seq x y z
N MET A 1 14.12 48.22 -1.65
CA MET A 1 13.57 46.97 -1.13
C MET A 1 14.09 46.79 0.29
N PHE A 2 13.29 47.15 1.30
CA PHE A 2 13.67 46.95 2.69
C PHE A 2 13.48 45.48 3.08
N SER A 3 14.35 44.98 3.96
CA SER A 3 14.31 43.64 4.54
C SER A 3 13.05 43.46 5.40
N MET A 4 12.52 42.23 5.47
CA MET A 4 11.35 41.84 6.28
C MET A 4 11.46 42.29 7.75
N ARG A 5 12.69 42.44 8.25
CA ARG A 5 13.02 42.94 9.59
C ARG A 5 12.74 44.44 9.77
N GLU A 6 12.90 45.23 8.72
CA GLU A 6 12.63 46.67 8.69
C GLU A 6 11.12 46.94 8.55
N LYS A 7 10.39 46.07 7.84
CA LYS A 7 8.92 46.08 7.76
C LYS A 7 8.26 45.76 9.12
N LEU A 8 8.84 44.83 9.89
CA LEU A 8 8.42 44.54 11.28
C LEU A 8 8.78 45.67 12.28
N LEU A 9 9.82 46.45 12.00
CA LEU A 9 10.20 47.62 12.82
C LEU A 9 9.18 48.77 12.68
N CYS A 10 8.58 48.95 11.51
CA CYS A 10 7.52 49.94 11.29
C CYS A 10 6.22 49.61 12.06
N LEU A 11 5.86 48.33 12.19
CA LEU A 11 4.76 47.87 13.05
C LEU A 11 5.05 48.13 14.54
N ARG A 12 6.31 47.99 14.97
CA ARG A 12 6.77 48.25 16.35
C ARG A 12 6.60 49.70 16.79
N VAL A 13 6.84 50.67 15.90
CA VAL A 13 6.71 52.12 16.18
C VAL A 13 5.24 52.55 16.32
N ARG A 14 4.31 51.89 15.64
CA ARG A 14 2.87 52.21 15.67
C ARG A 14 2.10 51.61 16.85
N ALA A 15 2.53 50.46 17.38
CA ALA A 15 1.85 49.81 18.51
C ALA A 15 2.04 50.55 19.86
N GLN A 16 2.98 51.50 19.93
CA GLN A 16 3.32 52.26 21.15
C GLN A 16 2.54 53.56 21.33
N GLY A 17 1.40 53.77 20.68
CA GLY A 17 0.64 55.03 20.69
C GLY A 17 0.69 55.83 21.99
N VAL A 18 1.56 56.84 22.02
CA VAL A 18 1.53 57.92 23.01
C VAL A 18 1.08 59.17 22.29
N SER A 19 -0.14 59.58 22.65
CA SER A 19 -0.76 60.91 22.60
C SER A 19 -0.51 61.84 21.40
N ARG A 20 -1.64 62.30 20.85
CA ARG A 20 -1.79 63.61 20.18
C ARG A 20 -0.92 64.68 20.84
N VAL A 21 -0.38 65.57 19.99
CA VAL A 21 0.43 66.77 20.27
C VAL A 21 1.95 66.53 20.19
N ALA A 22 2.46 66.38 18.97
CA ALA A 22 3.76 66.91 18.48
C ALA A 22 4.23 66.09 17.27
N PHE A 23 3.84 66.48 16.06
CA PHE A 23 4.65 66.48 14.83
C PHE A 23 3.75 66.91 13.66
N GLU A 24 3.42 68.21 13.62
CA GLU A 24 3.24 68.87 12.33
C GLU A 24 4.63 68.99 11.72
N GLY A 25 4.88 68.31 10.61
CA GLY A 25 6.10 68.48 9.84
C GLY A 25 6.68 67.18 9.32
N ALA A 26 6.51 66.97 8.02
CA ALA A 26 7.19 66.01 7.15
C ALA A 26 6.56 64.61 6.97
N MET A 27 5.98 64.47 5.77
CA MET A 27 5.86 63.27 4.94
C MET A 27 4.68 62.30 5.16
N GLY A 28 3.71 62.42 4.24
CA GLY A 28 3.33 61.31 3.37
C GLY A 28 2.55 60.17 4.00
N ALA A 29 1.22 60.33 4.05
CA ALA A 29 0.29 59.22 4.17
C ALA A 29 0.50 58.24 2.99
N GLY A 30 0.98 57.03 3.26
CA GLY A 30 1.18 56.01 2.23
C GLY A 30 1.67 54.66 2.77
N ALA A 31 2.48 54.63 3.84
CA ALA A 31 3.07 53.38 4.35
C ALA A 31 2.17 52.61 5.36
N GLY A 32 0.87 52.92 5.45
CA GLY A 32 -0.05 52.30 6.42
C GLY A 32 -0.98 51.23 5.87
N GLU A 33 -1.35 51.35 4.59
CA GLU A 33 -2.27 50.42 3.94
C GLU A 33 -1.52 49.19 3.39
N GLU A 34 -0.33 49.37 2.82
CA GLU A 34 0.43 48.30 2.14
C GLU A 34 0.72 47.06 3.00
N GLY A 35 1.00 47.20 4.30
CA GLY A 35 1.33 46.06 5.18
C GLY A 35 0.12 45.27 5.69
N LEU A 36 -1.04 45.93 5.79
CA LEU A 36 -2.32 45.28 6.07
C LEU A 36 -2.88 44.65 4.80
N GLU A 37 -2.70 45.32 3.65
CA GLU A 37 -3.03 44.79 2.32
C GLU A 37 -2.21 43.53 2.01
N ASP A 38 -0.90 43.51 2.26
CA ASP A 38 -0.06 42.32 2.02
C ASP A 38 -0.49 41.11 2.89
N ALA A 39 -0.77 41.33 4.17
CA ALA A 39 -1.28 40.28 5.07
C ALA A 39 -2.67 39.81 4.65
N GLU A 40 -3.54 40.74 4.24
CA GLU A 40 -4.88 40.43 3.74
C GLU A 40 -4.81 39.65 2.42
N VAL A 41 -3.90 40.00 1.51
CA VAL A 41 -3.62 39.27 0.26
C VAL A 41 -3.13 37.85 0.53
N GLU A 42 -2.21 37.64 1.47
CA GLU A 42 -1.74 36.29 1.86
C GLU A 42 -2.89 35.46 2.46
N LEU A 43 -3.75 36.08 3.28
CA LEU A 43 -4.94 35.43 3.84
C LEU A 43 -5.97 35.06 2.74
N TYR A 44 -6.20 35.93 1.76
CA TYR A 44 -7.06 35.67 0.61
C TYR A 44 -6.50 34.55 -0.30
N LEU A 45 -5.18 34.53 -0.54
CA LEU A 45 -4.52 33.49 -1.32
C LEU A 45 -4.66 32.11 -0.65
N ASN A 46 -4.45 32.05 0.67
CA ASN A 46 -4.63 30.83 1.46
C ASN A 46 -6.08 30.33 1.42
N GLN A 47 -7.08 31.22 1.45
CA GLN A 47 -8.49 30.85 1.31
C GLN A 47 -8.82 30.31 -0.09
N GLY A 48 -8.27 30.93 -1.14
CA GLY A 48 -8.45 30.49 -2.53
C GLY A 48 -7.87 29.09 -2.78
N LEU A 49 -6.66 28.84 -2.29
CA LEU A 49 -5.99 27.55 -2.38
C LEU A 49 -6.70 26.48 -1.54
N ALA A 50 -7.16 26.81 -0.33
CA ALA A 50 -7.98 25.91 0.48
C ALA A 50 -9.29 25.53 -0.23
N ALA A 51 -9.95 26.50 -0.88
CA ALA A 51 -11.14 26.24 -1.68
C ALA A 51 -10.85 25.38 -2.91
N GLN A 52 -9.72 25.58 -3.58
CA GLN A 52 -9.28 24.75 -4.69
C GLN A 52 -8.99 23.31 -4.26
N ALA A 53 -8.26 23.13 -3.15
CA ALA A 53 -7.99 21.82 -2.60
C ALA A 53 -9.27 21.11 -2.17
N ARG A 54 -10.21 21.81 -1.52
CA ARG A 54 -11.56 21.28 -1.24
C ARG A 54 -12.24 20.76 -2.51
N ARG A 55 -12.22 21.53 -3.60
CA ARG A 55 -12.79 21.10 -4.89
C ARG A 55 -12.06 19.90 -5.49
N SER A 56 -10.75 19.78 -5.33
CA SER A 56 -9.99 18.60 -5.79
C SER A 56 -10.30 17.36 -4.96
N VAL A 57 -10.34 17.49 -3.63
CA VAL A 57 -10.72 16.43 -2.70
C VAL A 57 -12.14 15.93 -3.00
N SER A 58 -13.11 16.83 -3.25
CA SER A 58 -14.46 16.45 -3.66
C SER A 58 -14.52 15.71 -5.01
N ARG A 59 -13.48 15.83 -5.84
CA ARG A 59 -13.33 15.10 -7.11
C ARG A 59 -12.51 13.81 -6.96
N GLY A 60 -12.12 13.43 -5.75
CA GLY A 60 -11.32 12.24 -5.47
C GLY A 60 -9.81 12.42 -5.64
N ASP A 61 -9.34 13.66 -5.87
CA ASP A 61 -7.91 13.99 -5.88
C ASP A 61 -7.45 14.37 -4.47
N TYR A 62 -7.16 13.35 -3.67
CA TYR A 62 -6.73 13.51 -2.28
C TYR A 62 -5.28 13.99 -2.16
N GLN A 63 -4.47 13.87 -3.22
CA GLN A 63 -3.09 14.39 -3.25
C GLN A 63 -3.05 15.92 -3.09
N ALA A 64 -4.11 16.61 -3.51
CA ALA A 64 -4.27 18.05 -3.30
C ALA A 64 -4.21 18.45 -1.80
N VAL A 65 -4.46 17.53 -0.87
CA VAL A 65 -4.34 17.81 0.58
C VAL A 65 -2.91 18.16 0.99
N LEU A 66 -1.89 17.65 0.29
CA LEU A 66 -0.49 17.91 0.63
C LEU A 66 -0.15 19.41 0.53
N SER A 67 -0.76 20.10 -0.45
CA SER A 67 -0.62 21.56 -0.58
C SER A 67 -1.30 22.29 0.59
N VAL A 68 -2.45 21.78 1.07
CA VAL A 68 -3.14 22.32 2.26
C VAL A 68 -2.33 22.10 3.52
N LEU A 69 -1.69 20.94 3.67
CA LEU A 69 -0.81 20.64 4.80
C LEU A 69 0.43 21.54 4.80
N ALA A 70 1.03 21.81 3.63
CA ALA A 70 2.13 22.76 3.52
C ALA A 70 1.73 24.17 3.94
N MET A 71 0.55 24.65 3.50
CA MET A 71 0.00 25.94 3.93
C MET A 71 -0.31 25.96 5.42
N LEU A 72 -0.95 24.91 5.95
CA LEU A 72 -1.26 24.81 7.37
C LEU A 72 0.01 24.87 8.21
N ARG A 73 1.07 24.16 7.81
CA ARG A 73 2.39 24.22 8.48
C ARG A 73 2.94 25.65 8.49
N HIS A 74 2.89 26.35 7.36
CA HIS A 74 3.36 27.74 7.25
C HIS A 74 2.57 28.67 8.17
N VAL A 75 1.24 28.63 8.09
CA VAL A 75 0.34 29.50 8.88
C VAL A 75 0.47 29.22 10.38
N THR A 76 0.63 27.96 10.79
CA THR A 76 0.87 27.61 12.20
C THR A 76 2.24 28.06 12.70
N ASN A 77 3.29 28.06 11.84
CA ASN A 77 4.61 28.53 12.24
C ASN A 77 4.66 30.04 12.49
N ILE A 78 3.93 30.83 11.70
CA ILE A 78 3.86 32.30 11.86
C ILE A 78 2.83 32.75 12.90
N GLN A 79 1.97 31.85 13.36
CA GLN A 79 0.91 32.14 14.34
C GLN A 79 1.42 32.87 15.60
N PRO A 80 2.54 32.50 16.25
CA PRO A 80 3.02 33.21 17.44
C PRO A 80 3.39 34.67 17.18
N GLU A 81 3.86 34.99 15.97
CA GLU A 81 4.18 36.37 15.57
C GLU A 81 2.90 37.16 15.32
N TYR A 82 1.92 36.56 14.64
CA TYR A 82 0.59 37.12 14.45
C TYR A 82 -0.12 37.39 15.79
N ASP A 83 -0.07 36.44 16.74
CA ASP A 83 -0.69 36.60 18.06
C ASP A 83 -0.07 37.77 18.85
N ARG A 84 1.26 37.95 18.75
CA ARG A 84 1.96 39.11 19.34
C ARG A 84 1.58 40.42 18.68
N LEU A 85 1.52 40.47 17.34
CA LEU A 85 1.17 41.67 16.59
C LEU A 85 -0.28 42.09 16.82
N LEU A 86 -1.19 41.11 16.93
CA LEU A 86 -2.63 41.34 17.08
C LEU A 86 -3.08 41.44 18.55
N THR A 87 -2.18 41.38 19.53
CA THR A 87 -2.52 41.38 20.96
C THR A 87 -3.44 42.55 21.36
N ASN A 88 -3.22 43.72 20.77
CA ASN A 88 -3.99 44.96 21.02
C ASN A 88 -5.05 45.26 19.94
N CYS A 89 -5.23 44.37 18.95
CA CYS A 89 -6.24 44.53 17.91
C CYS A 89 -7.62 44.08 18.39
N GLN A 90 -8.67 44.54 17.67
CA GLN A 90 -10.04 44.10 17.90
C GLN A 90 -10.15 42.57 17.77
N THR A 91 -10.98 41.96 18.63
CA THR A 91 -11.21 40.51 18.65
C THR A 91 -11.69 39.96 17.30
N SER A 92 -12.43 40.75 16.52
CA SER A 92 -12.85 40.41 15.15
C SER A 92 -11.69 40.15 14.20
N ILE A 93 -10.58 40.88 14.32
CA ILE A 93 -9.38 40.73 13.48
C ILE A 93 -8.59 39.48 13.90
N ARG A 94 -8.42 39.27 15.21
CA ARG A 94 -7.81 38.03 15.74
C ARG A 94 -8.59 36.78 15.33
N ALA A 95 -9.92 36.86 15.31
CA ALA A 95 -10.78 35.76 14.89
C ALA A 95 -10.63 35.38 13.40
N LYS A 96 -10.28 36.32 12.51
CA LYS A 96 -10.08 36.03 11.08
C LYS A 96 -8.90 35.08 10.84
N PHE A 97 -7.78 35.26 11.55
CA PHE A 97 -6.60 34.41 11.41
C PHE A 97 -6.87 32.99 11.93
N ALA A 98 -7.47 32.88 13.13
CA ALA A 98 -7.89 31.60 13.68
C ALA A 98 -8.91 30.87 12.79
N ALA A 99 -9.83 31.60 12.15
CA ALA A 99 -10.80 31.02 11.21
C ALA A 99 -10.13 30.37 9.99
N ILE A 100 -9.02 30.90 9.50
CA ILE A 100 -8.28 30.31 8.37
C ILE A 100 -7.59 29.01 8.78
N ILE A 101 -6.94 28.98 9.94
CA ILE A 101 -6.35 27.75 10.48
C ILE A 101 -7.43 26.67 10.62
N ASN A 102 -8.58 27.01 11.21
CA ASN A 102 -9.71 26.08 11.34
C ASN A 102 -10.20 25.60 9.97
N MET A 103 -10.34 26.48 8.99
CA MET A 103 -10.75 26.12 7.63
C MET A 103 -9.76 25.16 6.94
N LEU A 104 -8.45 25.40 7.10
CA LEU A 104 -7.40 24.52 6.56
C LEU A 104 -7.41 23.15 7.25
N GLN A 105 -7.56 23.12 8.58
CA GLN A 105 -7.67 21.89 9.35
C GLN A 105 -8.91 21.08 8.97
N GLU A 106 -10.08 21.71 8.87
CA GLU A 106 -11.32 21.04 8.43
C GLU A 106 -11.19 20.48 7.01
N THR A 107 -10.50 21.19 6.13
CA THR A 107 -10.21 20.71 4.78
C THR A 107 -9.33 19.46 4.81
N CYS A 108 -8.31 19.45 5.66
CA CYS A 108 -7.45 18.27 5.87
C CYS A 108 -8.22 17.09 6.45
N VAL A 109 -9.07 17.30 7.48
CA VAL A 109 -9.92 16.25 8.07
C VAL A 109 -10.75 15.57 6.99
N LYS A 110 -11.53 16.37 6.24
CA LYS A 110 -12.41 15.84 5.17
C LYS A 110 -11.63 15.09 4.10
N ALA A 111 -10.43 15.56 3.77
CA ALA A 111 -9.57 14.90 2.80
C ALA A 111 -9.03 13.56 3.31
N LEU A 112 -8.56 13.50 4.56
CA LEU A 112 -8.03 12.28 5.17
C LEU A 112 -9.11 11.22 5.39
N GLU A 113 -10.31 11.64 5.81
CA GLU A 113 -11.48 10.77 5.95
C GLU A 113 -11.97 10.27 4.59
N GLY A 114 -12.16 11.20 3.65
CA GLY A 114 -12.58 10.87 2.29
C GLY A 114 -11.58 9.95 1.59
N PHE A 115 -10.28 10.10 1.87
CA PHE A 115 -9.26 9.19 1.35
C PHE A 115 -9.45 7.76 1.87
N VAL A 116 -9.63 7.59 3.19
CA VAL A 116 -9.90 6.27 3.78
C VAL A 116 -11.16 5.66 3.17
N ASP A 117 -12.22 6.44 2.97
CA ASP A 117 -13.45 5.95 2.35
C ASP A 117 -13.27 5.61 0.87
N SER A 118 -12.42 6.34 0.15
CA SER A 118 -12.05 6.00 -1.24
C SER A 118 -11.28 4.67 -1.33
N VAL A 119 -10.51 4.33 -0.29
CA VAL A 119 -9.82 3.04 -0.21
C VAL A 119 -10.81 1.90 0.05
N LYS A 120 -11.83 2.15 0.87
CA LYS A 120 -12.92 1.17 1.11
C LYS A 120 -13.83 0.98 -0.10
N SER A 121 -14.06 2.05 -0.85
CA SER A 121 -15.02 2.05 -1.95
C SER A 121 -14.58 1.09 -3.05
N ASP A 122 -15.51 0.26 -3.53
CA ASP A 122 -15.37 -0.45 -4.79
C ASP A 122 -15.55 0.54 -5.95
N GLY A 123 -14.50 1.30 -6.24
CA GLY A 123 -14.44 2.05 -7.49
C GLY A 123 -14.51 1.09 -8.68
N GLU A 124 -15.13 1.51 -9.78
CA GLU A 124 -15.40 0.72 -11.00
C GLU A 124 -14.17 0.21 -11.76
N ARG A 125 -12.94 0.38 -11.24
CA ARG A 125 -11.73 -0.03 -11.96
C ARG A 125 -11.61 -1.55 -11.97
N ALA A 126 -11.61 -2.11 -13.17
CA ALA A 126 -11.46 -3.55 -13.39
C ALA A 126 -10.18 -4.08 -12.74
N LEU A 127 -10.29 -5.25 -12.12
CA LEU A 127 -9.14 -5.95 -11.57
C LEU A 127 -8.19 -6.42 -12.67
N PRO A 128 -6.87 -6.46 -12.39
CA PRO A 128 -5.89 -6.97 -13.34
C PRO A 128 -6.14 -8.45 -13.67
N LYS A 129 -6.28 -8.78 -14.95
CA LYS A 129 -6.56 -10.17 -15.37
C LYS A 129 -5.46 -11.17 -15.01
N ASP A 130 -4.25 -10.68 -14.80
CA ASP A 130 -3.02 -11.43 -14.49
C ASP A 130 -2.71 -11.50 -12.99
N GLY A 131 -3.52 -10.85 -12.14
CA GLY A 131 -3.31 -10.83 -10.70
C GLY A 131 -2.16 -9.94 -10.23
N THR A 132 -1.67 -9.00 -11.05
CA THR A 132 -0.60 -8.07 -10.61
C THR A 132 -1.05 -7.12 -9.48
N VAL A 133 -0.12 -6.31 -8.98
CA VAL A 133 -0.39 -5.31 -7.94
C VAL A 133 -1.45 -4.32 -8.41
N HIS A 134 -2.44 -4.07 -7.55
CA HIS A 134 -3.53 -3.15 -7.87
C HIS A 134 -3.09 -1.70 -7.67
N GLN A 135 -3.49 -0.78 -8.56
CA GLN A 135 -3.14 0.64 -8.45
C GLN A 135 -3.55 1.27 -7.11
N LEU A 136 -4.68 0.81 -6.55
CA LEU A 136 -5.14 1.21 -5.22
C LEU A 136 -4.05 1.01 -4.15
N THR A 137 -3.36 -0.12 -4.18
CA THR A 137 -2.28 -0.45 -3.24
C THR A 137 -1.12 0.53 -3.38
N SER A 138 -0.67 0.78 -4.61
CA SER A 138 0.42 1.73 -4.88
C SER A 138 0.04 3.15 -4.45
N ASN A 139 -1.13 3.64 -4.86
CA ASN A 139 -1.63 4.96 -4.49
C ASN A 139 -1.79 5.13 -2.98
N ALA A 140 -2.26 4.09 -2.28
CA ALA A 140 -2.43 4.11 -0.84
C ALA A 140 -1.09 4.32 -0.12
N LEU A 141 -0.08 3.56 -0.52
CA LEU A 141 1.24 3.62 0.10
C LEU A 141 1.99 4.90 -0.23
N ILE A 142 1.96 5.35 -1.49
CA ILE A 142 2.55 6.64 -1.91
C ILE A 142 1.96 7.79 -1.08
N PHE A 143 0.63 7.81 -0.94
CA PHE A 143 -0.04 8.84 -0.14
C PHE A 143 0.42 8.79 1.32
N THR A 144 0.42 7.61 1.96
CA THR A 144 0.85 7.50 3.36
C THR A 144 2.31 7.87 3.57
N GLU A 145 3.19 7.57 2.61
CA GLU A 145 4.60 7.93 2.65
C GLU A 145 4.78 9.46 2.62
N GLN A 146 4.04 10.16 1.75
CA GLN A 146 4.09 11.63 1.68
C GLN A 146 3.58 12.32 2.96
N LEU A 147 2.75 11.66 3.78
CA LEU A 147 2.28 12.22 5.05
C LEU A 147 3.35 12.21 6.15
N LEU A 148 4.43 11.41 6.01
CA LEU A 148 5.49 11.30 7.01
C LEU A 148 6.09 12.67 7.38
N ASP A 149 6.33 13.52 6.38
CA ASP A 149 6.90 14.86 6.54
C ASP A 149 5.97 15.87 7.25
N PHE A 150 4.69 15.50 7.39
CA PHE A 150 3.66 16.34 7.99
C PHE A 150 3.19 15.83 9.36
N ALA A 151 3.86 14.86 9.98
CA ALA A 151 3.43 14.31 11.27
C ALA A 151 3.15 15.38 12.34
N PRO A 152 4.01 16.40 12.57
CA PRO A 152 3.72 17.45 13.56
C PRO A 152 2.52 18.33 13.16
N THR A 153 2.37 18.61 11.87
CA THR A 153 1.25 19.42 11.32
C THR A 153 -0.08 18.66 11.41
N LEU A 154 -0.04 17.34 11.25
CA LEU A 154 -1.20 16.46 11.33
C LEU A 154 -1.63 16.15 12.76
N ALA A 155 -0.73 16.21 13.74
CA ALA A 155 -1.03 15.82 15.12
C ALA A 155 -2.26 16.53 15.72
N PRO A 156 -2.43 17.87 15.61
CA PRO A 156 -3.62 18.56 16.14
C PRO A 156 -4.92 18.17 15.41
N ILE A 157 -4.82 17.69 14.17
CA ILE A 157 -5.94 17.22 13.37
C ILE A 157 -6.32 15.80 13.79
N LEU A 158 -5.34 14.89 13.80
CA LEU A 158 -5.54 13.47 14.11
C LEU A 158 -5.94 13.24 15.57
N GLN A 159 -5.51 14.09 16.50
CA GLN A 159 -5.90 14.00 17.91
C GLN A 159 -7.41 14.22 18.14
N ARG A 160 -8.11 14.84 17.18
CA ARG A 160 -9.57 15.02 17.26
C ARG A 160 -10.34 13.74 16.96
N ASP A 161 -9.70 12.76 16.30
CA ASP A 161 -10.29 11.47 16.02
C ASP A 161 -10.08 10.53 17.22
N THR A 162 -11.16 10.32 17.98
CA THR A 162 -11.16 9.46 19.16
C THR A 162 -10.70 8.03 18.85
N SER A 163 -10.95 7.52 17.64
CA SER A 163 -10.52 6.17 17.26
C SER A 163 -8.99 6.06 17.19
N LEU A 164 -8.33 7.12 16.72
CA LEU A 164 -6.87 7.18 16.66
C LEU A 164 -6.29 7.33 18.06
N THR A 165 -6.81 8.24 18.88
CA THR A 165 -6.32 8.43 20.25
C THR A 165 -6.51 7.18 21.11
N ASN A 166 -7.59 6.42 20.90
CA ASN A 166 -7.82 5.15 21.60
C ASN A 166 -6.77 4.08 21.24
N ALA A 167 -6.26 4.10 20.00
CA ALA A 167 -5.20 3.19 19.58
C ALA A 167 -3.87 3.45 20.30
N LEU A 168 -3.67 4.65 20.86
CA LEU A 168 -2.48 5.05 21.61
C LEU A 168 -2.55 4.68 23.10
N THR A 169 -3.65 4.09 23.59
CA THR A 169 -3.87 3.81 25.03
C THR A 169 -2.81 2.90 25.67
N ASN A 170 -2.17 2.05 24.86
CA ASN A 170 -1.10 1.16 25.31
C ASN A 170 0.29 1.82 25.35
N LEU A 171 0.41 3.07 24.90
CA LEU A 171 1.67 3.81 24.94
C LEU A 171 1.88 4.50 26.30
N PRO A 172 3.15 4.80 26.68
CA PRO A 172 3.45 5.61 27.86
C PRO A 172 2.69 6.95 27.84
N ARG A 173 2.32 7.47 29.01
CA ARG A 173 1.54 8.73 29.09
C ARG A 173 2.37 10.01 28.93
N ASN A 174 3.68 9.94 29.18
CA ASN A 174 4.60 11.08 29.15
C ASN A 174 5.47 11.03 27.89
N LEU A 175 4.84 11.14 26.72
CA LEU A 175 5.54 11.11 25.43
C LEU A 175 5.98 12.52 25.05
N ASP A 176 7.13 12.62 24.40
CA ASP A 176 7.49 13.86 23.73
C ASP A 176 6.50 14.16 22.59
N ALA A 177 6.33 15.45 22.28
CA ALA A 177 5.35 15.89 21.29
C ALA A 177 5.60 15.30 19.90
N THR A 178 6.86 15.07 19.53
CA THR A 178 7.25 14.49 18.24
C THR A 178 6.85 13.02 18.16
N PHE A 179 7.12 12.25 19.21
CA PHE A 179 6.70 10.86 19.31
C PHE A 179 5.18 10.73 19.33
N HIS A 180 4.47 11.59 20.07
CA HIS A 180 3.01 11.60 20.06
C HIS A 180 2.45 11.89 18.65
N ALA A 181 3.03 12.85 17.93
CA ALA A 181 2.66 13.14 16.55
C ALA A 181 2.89 11.95 15.61
N LYS A 182 4.03 11.28 15.75
CA LYS A 182 4.35 10.04 15.01
C LYS A 182 3.38 8.91 15.35
N ALA A 183 3.04 8.72 16.62
CA ALA A 183 2.11 7.68 17.06
C ALA A 183 0.69 7.89 16.49
N LEU A 184 0.19 9.13 16.47
CA LEU A 184 -1.08 9.46 15.82
C LEU A 184 -1.06 9.18 14.32
N LEU A 185 0.02 9.58 13.62
CA LEU A 185 0.16 9.28 12.21
C LEU A 185 0.26 7.77 11.98
N GLY A 186 0.98 7.03 12.83
CA GLY A 186 1.05 5.56 12.79
C GLY A 186 -0.31 4.91 12.93
N ALA A 187 -1.16 5.41 13.83
CA ALA A 187 -2.54 4.95 13.98
C ALA A 187 -3.38 5.22 12.72
N TYR A 188 -3.21 6.39 12.10
CA TYR A 188 -3.88 6.72 10.83
C TYR A 188 -3.41 5.82 9.68
N VAL A 189 -2.10 5.63 9.52
CA VAL A 189 -1.52 4.75 8.49
C VAL A 189 -1.99 3.31 8.69
N LYS A 190 -1.99 2.80 9.94
CA LYS A 190 -2.58 1.49 10.29
C LYS A 190 -4.04 1.39 9.82
N ARG A 191 -4.85 2.41 10.08
CA ARG A 191 -6.25 2.45 9.62
C ARG A 191 -6.33 2.40 8.08
N VAL A 192 -5.50 3.13 7.35
CA VAL A 192 -5.44 3.04 5.88
C VAL A 192 -5.09 1.61 5.44
N LEU A 193 -4.04 1.01 6.01
CA LEU A 193 -3.59 -0.35 5.67
C LEU A 193 -4.64 -1.42 5.95
N VAL A 194 -5.36 -1.33 7.07
CA VAL A 194 -6.46 -2.24 7.40
C VAL A 194 -7.59 -2.13 6.37
N ASN A 195 -8.00 -0.90 6.01
CA ASN A 195 -9.03 -0.71 5.00
C ASN A 195 -8.59 -1.17 3.61
N LEU A 196 -7.31 -0.94 3.25
CA LEU A 196 -6.72 -1.46 2.03
C LEU A 196 -6.73 -2.99 2.00
N GLY A 197 -6.35 -3.65 3.11
CA GLY A 197 -6.39 -5.10 3.23
C GLY A 197 -7.80 -5.66 3.04
N LEU A 198 -8.81 -5.06 3.68
CA LEU A 198 -10.22 -5.44 3.51
C LEU A 198 -10.70 -5.26 2.06
N ALA A 199 -10.34 -4.14 1.42
CA ALA A 199 -10.69 -3.88 0.02
C ALA A 199 -10.03 -4.90 -0.92
N LEU A 200 -8.76 -5.24 -0.71
CA LEU A 200 -8.06 -6.25 -1.50
C LEU A 200 -8.69 -7.63 -1.37
N VAL A 201 -9.07 -8.03 -0.14
CA VAL A 201 -9.80 -9.28 0.11
C VAL A 201 -11.14 -9.27 -0.63
N SER A 202 -11.98 -8.25 -0.42
CA SER A 202 -13.30 -8.15 -1.05
C SER A 202 -13.20 -8.22 -2.58
N ARG A 203 -12.31 -7.42 -3.17
CA ARG A 203 -12.17 -7.36 -4.63
C ARG A 203 -11.70 -8.67 -5.21
N SER A 204 -10.70 -9.30 -4.59
CA SER A 204 -10.16 -10.56 -5.09
C SER A 204 -11.21 -11.68 -5.16
N GLU A 205 -12.32 -11.63 -4.41
CA GLU A 205 -13.40 -12.62 -4.53
C GLU A 205 -14.08 -12.62 -5.90
N THR A 206 -13.91 -11.57 -6.70
CA THR A 206 -14.48 -11.48 -8.06
C THR A 206 -13.75 -12.36 -9.08
N TYR A 207 -12.49 -12.78 -8.85
CA TYR A 207 -11.85 -13.76 -9.73
C TYR A 207 -12.54 -15.11 -9.59
N SER A 208 -12.84 -15.81 -10.67
CA SER A 208 -13.37 -17.19 -10.57
C SER A 208 -12.30 -18.19 -10.14
N ASP A 209 -11.05 -17.98 -10.56
CA ASP A 209 -9.92 -18.86 -10.24
C ASP A 209 -9.35 -18.54 -8.85
N THR A 210 -9.46 -19.49 -7.92
CA THR A 210 -8.97 -19.38 -6.54
C THR A 210 -7.44 -19.25 -6.46
N THR A 211 -6.70 -19.82 -7.42
CA THR A 211 -5.24 -19.68 -7.51
C THR A 211 -4.88 -18.24 -7.88
N LEU A 212 -5.60 -17.66 -8.83
CA LEU A 212 -5.42 -16.25 -9.21
C LEU A 212 -5.77 -15.31 -8.05
N ARG A 213 -6.81 -15.61 -7.26
CA ARG A 213 -7.10 -14.86 -6.01
C ARG A 213 -5.90 -14.84 -5.07
N ALA A 214 -5.28 -16.00 -4.85
CA ALA A 214 -4.12 -16.14 -3.99
C ALA A 214 -2.91 -15.36 -4.53
N ILE A 215 -2.63 -15.45 -5.84
CA ILE A 215 -1.56 -14.69 -6.50
C ILE A 215 -1.79 -13.17 -6.37
N PHE A 216 -3.01 -12.70 -6.62
CA PHE A 216 -3.34 -11.29 -6.48
C PHE A 216 -3.09 -10.78 -5.06
N ARG A 217 -3.59 -11.49 -4.05
CA ARG A 217 -3.37 -11.13 -2.65
C ARG A 217 -1.88 -11.16 -2.30
N LEU A 218 -1.17 -12.21 -2.73
CA LEU A 218 0.26 -12.38 -2.51
C LEU A 218 1.08 -11.20 -3.06
N ASN A 219 0.83 -10.80 -4.31
CA ASN A 219 1.49 -9.66 -4.94
C ASN A 219 1.27 -8.37 -4.16
N ASN A 220 0.03 -8.08 -3.77
CA ASN A 220 -0.30 -6.86 -3.05
C ASN A 220 0.27 -6.86 -1.62
N TYR A 221 0.22 -7.98 -0.89
CA TYR A 221 0.81 -8.07 0.45
C TYR A 221 2.33 -7.95 0.43
N ASN A 222 3.00 -8.60 -0.53
CA ASN A 222 4.44 -8.46 -0.71
C ASN A 222 4.83 -7.02 -1.06
N TYR A 223 4.07 -6.36 -1.95
CA TYR A 223 4.30 -4.96 -2.29
C TYR A 223 4.11 -4.04 -1.07
N ILE A 224 3.06 -4.25 -0.27
CA ILE A 224 2.84 -3.51 0.98
C ILE A 224 4.02 -3.71 1.92
N LEU A 225 4.38 -4.95 2.24
CA LEU A 225 5.46 -5.26 3.18
C LEU A 225 6.80 -4.66 2.71
N LYS A 226 7.16 -4.80 1.43
CA LYS A 226 8.39 -4.20 0.90
C LYS A 226 8.38 -2.67 0.99
N THR A 227 7.24 -2.03 0.71
CA THR A 227 7.15 -0.57 0.82
C THR A 227 7.25 -0.12 2.28
N LEU A 228 6.65 -0.85 3.21
CA LEU A 228 6.78 -0.58 4.64
C LEU A 228 8.22 -0.73 5.12
N LEU A 229 8.93 -1.78 4.67
CA LEU A 229 10.33 -2.05 5.03
C LEU A 229 11.31 -1.03 4.42
N ASN A 230 11.01 -0.53 3.22
CA ASN A 230 11.87 0.41 2.50
C ASN A 230 11.62 1.88 2.86
N SER A 231 10.67 2.16 3.76
CA SER A 231 10.31 3.50 4.21
C SER A 231 10.26 3.58 5.74
N GLU A 232 10.04 4.78 6.28
CA GLU A 232 9.82 4.95 7.73
C GLU A 232 8.40 4.51 8.17
N LEU A 233 7.57 4.00 7.25
CA LEU A 233 6.20 3.59 7.55
C LEU A 233 6.15 2.39 8.50
N LEU A 234 7.05 1.41 8.36
CA LEU A 234 7.07 0.28 9.30
C LEU A 234 7.37 0.75 10.73
N ASN A 235 8.43 1.54 10.90
CA ASN A 235 8.80 2.10 12.21
C ASN A 235 7.64 2.88 12.84
N LEU A 236 6.91 3.64 12.01
CA LEU A 236 5.76 4.42 12.44
C LEU A 236 4.58 3.56 12.88
N VAL A 237 4.20 2.57 12.06
CA VAL A 237 3.06 1.68 12.33
C VAL A 237 3.38 0.76 13.51
N SER A 238 4.63 0.32 13.67
CA SER A 238 5.07 -0.52 14.78
C SER A 238 4.96 0.16 16.16
N LEU A 239 4.81 1.48 16.22
CA LEU A 239 4.45 2.17 17.46
C LEU A 239 3.07 1.71 17.98
N ILE A 240 2.15 1.35 17.07
CA ILE A 240 0.75 1.00 17.37
C ILE A 240 0.46 -0.49 17.11
N GLU A 241 1.22 -1.13 16.22
CA GLU A 241 1.10 -2.55 15.87
C GLU A 241 2.50 -3.17 15.78
N PRO A 242 3.13 -3.53 16.91
CA PRO A 242 4.53 -3.97 16.95
C PRO A 242 4.85 -5.20 16.10
N GLN A 243 3.84 -6.00 15.74
CA GLN A 243 3.98 -7.23 14.95
C GLN A 243 3.49 -7.07 13.50
N CYS A 244 3.44 -5.84 12.99
CA CYS A 244 2.92 -5.55 11.64
C CYS A 244 3.67 -6.32 10.54
N ASP A 245 5.00 -6.39 10.62
CA ASP A 245 5.85 -7.15 9.72
C ASP A 245 5.53 -8.65 9.74
N LYS A 246 5.38 -9.22 10.94
CA LYS A 246 5.01 -10.62 11.12
C LYS A 246 3.62 -10.91 10.53
N LEU A 247 2.66 -10.03 10.77
CA LEU A 247 1.29 -10.19 10.25
C LEU A 247 1.27 -10.26 8.71
N TYR A 248 2.02 -9.40 8.03
CA TYR A 248 2.12 -9.46 6.57
C TYR A 248 2.88 -10.71 6.09
N ASN A 249 3.95 -11.13 6.79
CA ASN A 249 4.64 -12.37 6.47
C ASN A 249 3.72 -13.60 6.61
N ASP A 250 2.92 -13.68 7.67
CA ASP A 250 1.95 -14.75 7.88
C ASP A 250 0.89 -14.77 6.76
N GLN A 251 0.41 -13.60 6.34
CA GLN A 251 -0.51 -13.48 5.20
C GLN A 251 0.11 -13.92 3.87
N ILE A 252 1.38 -13.54 3.61
CA ILE A 252 2.15 -13.97 2.44
C ILE A 252 2.31 -15.49 2.43
N MET A 253 2.68 -16.10 3.55
CA MET A 253 2.84 -17.55 3.67
C MET A 253 1.51 -18.27 3.44
N GLU A 254 0.41 -17.75 3.96
CA GLU A 254 -0.92 -18.32 3.71
C GLU A 254 -1.29 -18.25 2.21
N GLN A 255 -1.00 -17.14 1.52
CA GLN A 255 -1.27 -17.07 0.08
C GLN A 255 -0.37 -18.01 -0.73
N LYS A 256 0.90 -18.20 -0.34
CA LYS A 256 1.77 -19.24 -0.92
C LYS A 256 1.19 -20.65 -0.72
N ARG A 257 0.65 -20.94 0.47
CA ARG A 257 0.00 -22.22 0.78
C ARG A 257 -1.27 -22.45 -0.04
N LEU A 258 -2.09 -21.42 -0.26
CA LEU A 258 -3.27 -21.52 -1.11
C LEU A 258 -2.88 -21.72 -2.58
N TYR A 259 -1.88 -20.97 -3.05
CA TYR A 259 -1.33 -21.11 -4.40
C TYR A 259 -0.82 -22.53 -4.68
N SER A 260 -0.12 -23.16 -3.74
CA SER A 260 0.45 -24.49 -3.94
C SER A 260 -0.61 -25.58 -4.17
N GLN A 261 -1.87 -25.35 -3.75
CA GLN A 261 -2.99 -26.26 -4.01
C GLN A 261 -3.32 -26.38 -5.51
N SER A 262 -2.89 -25.42 -6.34
CA SER A 262 -3.02 -25.52 -7.80
C SER A 262 -2.39 -26.79 -8.35
N TRP A 263 -1.32 -27.30 -7.72
CA TRP A 263 -0.64 -28.53 -8.12
C TRP A 263 -1.45 -29.82 -7.87
N SER A 264 -2.56 -29.76 -7.14
CA SER A 264 -3.37 -30.94 -6.77
C SER A 264 -3.74 -31.84 -7.95
N ARG A 265 -4.13 -31.26 -9.09
CA ARG A 265 -4.51 -32.00 -10.31
C ARG A 265 -3.32 -32.73 -10.94
N VAL A 266 -2.14 -32.11 -10.95
CA VAL A 266 -0.90 -32.75 -11.41
C VAL A 266 -0.50 -33.87 -10.44
N LEU A 267 -0.55 -33.61 -9.14
CA LEU A 267 -0.19 -34.55 -8.09
C LEU A 267 -1.06 -35.82 -8.06
N HIS A 268 -2.33 -35.69 -8.42
CA HIS A 268 -3.25 -36.83 -8.54
C HIS A 268 -2.68 -37.95 -9.41
N TYR A 269 -1.94 -37.61 -10.48
CA TYR A 269 -1.34 -38.62 -11.36
C TYR A 269 0.02 -39.13 -10.89
N LEU A 270 0.70 -38.40 -10.00
CA LEU A 270 2.04 -38.75 -9.51
C LEU A 270 2.03 -39.57 -8.22
N VAL A 271 1.12 -39.28 -7.28
CA VAL A 271 1.19 -39.78 -5.89
C VAL A 271 -0.03 -40.66 -5.51
N ASN A 272 -0.91 -40.99 -6.46
CA ASN A 272 -2.16 -41.68 -6.17
C ASN A 272 -1.98 -43.05 -5.49
N HIS A 273 -2.89 -43.40 -4.58
CA HIS A 273 -2.88 -44.65 -3.81
C HIS A 273 -3.13 -45.91 -4.65
N ASP A 274 -3.90 -45.79 -5.74
CA ASP A 274 -4.08 -46.86 -6.73
C ASP A 274 -2.89 -46.87 -7.68
N ASP A 275 -1.81 -47.53 -7.26
CA ASP A 275 -0.58 -47.63 -8.04
C ASP A 275 -0.13 -49.07 -8.24
N VAL A 276 0.60 -49.31 -9.33
CA VAL A 276 1.16 -50.64 -9.60
C VAL A 276 2.23 -50.93 -8.55
N PRO A 277 2.15 -52.05 -7.79
CA PRO A 277 3.15 -52.36 -6.78
C PRO A 277 4.55 -52.43 -7.40
N LEU A 278 5.54 -51.85 -6.72
CA LEU A 278 6.94 -51.82 -7.18
C LEU A 278 7.48 -53.23 -7.52
N SER A 279 7.08 -54.25 -6.75
CA SER A 279 7.45 -55.64 -7.01
C SER A 279 6.93 -56.17 -8.35
N VAL A 280 5.72 -55.77 -8.77
CA VAL A 280 5.14 -56.16 -10.07
C VAL A 280 5.87 -55.45 -11.21
N VAL A 281 6.21 -54.18 -11.02
CA VAL A 281 6.97 -53.38 -11.99
C VAL A 281 8.37 -53.97 -12.20
N GLN A 282 9.10 -54.24 -11.11
CA GLN A 282 10.46 -54.81 -11.16
C GLN A 282 10.49 -56.23 -11.74
N ALA A 283 9.45 -57.04 -11.48
CA ALA A 283 9.34 -58.38 -12.05
C ALA A 283 8.98 -58.38 -13.55
N GLY A 284 8.62 -57.24 -14.14
CA GLY A 284 8.21 -57.13 -15.54
C GLY A 284 6.88 -57.82 -15.88
N LYS A 285 6.14 -58.31 -14.88
CA LYS A 285 4.90 -59.11 -15.04
C LYS A 285 3.64 -58.22 -15.06
N LEU A 286 3.66 -57.16 -15.88
CA LEU A 286 2.51 -56.27 -15.99
C LEU A 286 1.34 -56.93 -16.72
N ARG A 287 0.17 -56.94 -16.07
CA ARG A 287 -1.11 -57.31 -16.70
C ARG A 287 -1.62 -56.15 -17.54
N ASP A 288 -2.57 -56.41 -18.43
CA ASP A 288 -3.14 -55.37 -19.30
C ASP A 288 -3.76 -54.20 -18.52
N LYS A 289 -4.40 -54.49 -17.38
CA LYS A 289 -4.92 -53.47 -16.46
C LYS A 289 -3.82 -52.57 -15.90
N ASP A 290 -2.68 -53.14 -15.52
CA ASP A 290 -1.54 -52.39 -14.98
C ASP A 290 -0.93 -51.50 -16.08
N ARG A 291 -0.80 -52.02 -17.31
CA ARG A 291 -0.34 -51.25 -18.49
C ARG A 291 -1.28 -50.09 -18.81
N GLN A 292 -2.59 -50.34 -18.74
CA GLN A 292 -3.60 -49.34 -19.01
C GLN A 292 -3.58 -48.22 -17.96
N LEU A 293 -3.44 -48.57 -16.68
CA LEU A 293 -3.28 -47.60 -15.58
C LEU A 293 -2.05 -46.71 -15.77
N ILE A 294 -0.89 -47.28 -16.13
CA ILE A 294 0.33 -46.50 -16.38
C ILE A 294 0.11 -45.51 -17.54
N LYS A 295 -0.53 -45.95 -18.64
CA LYS A 295 -0.88 -45.08 -19.78
C LYS A 295 -1.79 -43.93 -19.37
N GLU A 296 -2.81 -44.21 -18.55
CA GLU A 296 -3.74 -43.20 -18.04
C GLU A 296 -3.04 -42.18 -17.14
N LYS A 297 -2.12 -42.63 -16.27
CA LYS A 297 -1.33 -41.73 -15.42
C LYS A 297 -0.47 -40.77 -16.24
N PHE A 298 0.30 -41.28 -17.21
CA PHE A 298 1.10 -40.43 -18.09
C PHE A 298 0.25 -39.48 -18.93
N ALA A 299 -0.86 -39.96 -19.51
CA ALA A 299 -1.74 -39.13 -20.32
C ALA A 299 -2.39 -38.00 -19.48
N GLY A 300 -2.85 -38.33 -18.27
CA GLY A 300 -3.38 -37.37 -17.32
C GLY A 300 -2.34 -36.35 -16.87
N PHE A 301 -1.16 -36.81 -16.46
CA PHE A 301 -0.04 -35.94 -16.09
C PHE A 301 0.31 -34.96 -17.22
N ASN A 302 0.51 -35.45 -18.46
CA ASN A 302 0.86 -34.61 -19.60
C ASN A 302 -0.18 -33.50 -19.82
N LYS A 303 -1.48 -33.85 -19.76
CA LYS A 303 -2.56 -32.88 -19.91
C LYS A 303 -2.53 -31.82 -18.80
N GLU A 304 -2.41 -32.26 -17.55
CA GLU A 304 -2.49 -31.36 -16.40
C GLU A 304 -1.24 -30.48 -16.25
N ILE A 305 -0.05 -30.96 -16.61
CA ILE A 305 1.17 -30.14 -16.59
C ILE A 305 1.19 -29.10 -17.74
N GLU A 306 0.69 -29.48 -18.93
CA GLU A 306 0.51 -28.56 -20.06
C GLU A 306 -0.47 -27.42 -19.69
N GLU A 307 -1.61 -27.77 -19.07
CA GLU A 307 -2.60 -26.80 -18.61
C GLU A 307 -2.08 -25.93 -17.46
N MET A 308 -1.39 -26.52 -16.48
CA MET A 308 -0.71 -25.79 -15.41
C MET A 308 0.25 -24.75 -15.99
N SER A 309 1.13 -25.15 -16.91
CA SER A 309 2.08 -24.23 -17.55
C SER A 309 1.37 -23.13 -18.33
N ARG A 310 0.28 -23.43 -19.03
CA ARG A 310 -0.53 -22.43 -19.74
C ARG A 310 -1.12 -21.39 -18.77
N VAL A 311 -1.75 -21.82 -17.68
CA VAL A 311 -2.38 -20.94 -16.69
C VAL A 311 -1.34 -20.12 -15.93
N GLN A 312 -0.28 -20.74 -15.41
CA GLN A 312 0.75 -20.08 -14.61
C GLN A 312 1.55 -19.04 -15.41
N ARG A 313 1.70 -19.24 -16.72
CA ARG A 313 2.27 -18.21 -17.60
C ARG A 313 1.39 -16.98 -17.71
N SER A 314 0.07 -17.09 -17.61
CA SER A 314 -0.84 -15.94 -17.68
C SER A 314 -0.83 -15.05 -16.43
N TYR A 315 -0.24 -15.53 -15.33
CA TYR A 315 -0.12 -14.79 -14.09
C TYR A 315 1.09 -13.86 -14.13
N SER A 316 1.00 -12.74 -13.41
CA SER A 316 2.08 -11.78 -13.27
C SER A 316 2.52 -11.69 -11.82
N ILE A 317 3.83 -11.77 -11.58
CA ILE A 317 4.45 -11.56 -10.27
C ILE A 317 5.51 -10.49 -10.46
N PRO A 318 5.20 -9.20 -10.22
CA PRO A 318 6.09 -8.11 -10.59
C PRO A 318 7.37 -8.08 -9.76
N ASP A 319 7.33 -8.53 -8.50
CA ASP A 319 8.50 -8.59 -7.64
C ASP A 319 9.40 -9.78 -8.01
N ARG A 320 10.64 -9.48 -8.41
CA ARG A 320 11.60 -10.48 -8.88
C ARG A 320 11.95 -11.50 -7.80
N GLU A 321 12.21 -11.07 -6.57
CA GLU A 321 12.62 -11.99 -5.49
C GLU A 321 11.49 -12.96 -5.14
N LEU A 322 10.26 -12.47 -5.05
CA LEU A 322 9.07 -13.29 -4.85
C LEU A 322 8.85 -14.26 -6.01
N ARG A 323 8.97 -13.80 -7.25
CA ARG A 323 8.81 -14.62 -8.47
C ARG A 323 9.81 -15.79 -8.46
N GLU A 324 11.09 -15.49 -8.25
CA GLU A 324 12.13 -16.50 -8.22
C GLU A 324 11.99 -17.44 -7.01
N SER A 325 11.55 -16.92 -5.85
CA SER A 325 11.21 -17.76 -4.70
C SER A 325 10.09 -18.75 -5.03
N LEU A 326 9.00 -18.30 -5.66
CA LEU A 326 7.89 -19.19 -6.04
C LEU A 326 8.30 -20.23 -7.08
N LYS A 327 9.14 -19.87 -8.06
CA LYS A 327 9.69 -20.84 -9.02
C LYS A 327 10.48 -21.93 -8.28
N ARG A 328 11.34 -21.55 -7.33
CA ARG A 328 12.08 -22.51 -6.49
C ARG A 328 11.14 -23.38 -5.64
N ASP A 329 10.20 -22.76 -4.93
CA ASP A 329 9.23 -23.47 -4.08
C ASP A 329 8.43 -24.50 -4.91
N ASN A 330 8.03 -24.13 -6.13
CA ASN A 330 7.36 -25.02 -7.08
C ASN A 330 8.24 -26.19 -7.51
N MET A 331 9.49 -25.94 -7.88
CA MET A 331 10.44 -26.97 -8.29
C MET A 331 10.70 -27.98 -7.16
N GLU A 332 11.00 -27.48 -5.95
CA GLU A 332 11.20 -28.30 -4.76
C GLU A 332 9.97 -29.15 -4.44
N TYR A 333 8.79 -28.60 -4.69
CA TYR A 333 7.54 -29.30 -4.46
C TYR A 333 7.25 -30.40 -5.50
N ILE A 334 7.44 -30.12 -6.80
CA ILE A 334 6.98 -31.02 -7.88
C ILE A 334 8.05 -31.99 -8.38
N LEU A 335 9.31 -31.56 -8.48
CA LEU A 335 10.35 -32.34 -9.16
C LEU A 335 10.65 -33.68 -8.48
N PRO A 336 10.78 -33.79 -7.14
CA PRO A 336 11.04 -35.08 -6.50
C PRO A 336 9.92 -36.11 -6.75
N LYS A 337 8.66 -35.65 -6.81
CA LYS A 337 7.49 -36.50 -7.03
C LYS A 337 7.42 -36.97 -8.48
N HIS A 338 7.68 -36.05 -9.42
CA HIS A 338 7.73 -36.40 -10.84
C HIS A 338 8.92 -37.32 -11.15
N GLN A 339 10.10 -37.06 -10.57
CA GLN A 339 11.28 -37.92 -10.70
C GLN A 339 10.98 -39.35 -10.27
N ALA A 340 10.42 -39.53 -9.07
CA ALA A 340 10.07 -40.86 -8.57
C ALA A 340 9.05 -41.58 -9.47
N PHE A 341 8.04 -40.87 -9.97
CA PHE A 341 7.06 -41.42 -10.93
C PHE A 341 7.71 -41.80 -12.26
N HIS A 342 8.56 -40.92 -12.80
CA HIS A 342 9.25 -41.12 -14.06
C HIS A 342 10.21 -42.33 -13.98
N ASP A 343 11.07 -42.38 -12.97
CA ASP A 343 12.06 -43.45 -12.80
C ASP A 343 11.41 -44.82 -12.58
N LYS A 344 10.25 -44.83 -11.90
CA LYS A 344 9.48 -46.05 -11.68
C LYS A 344 8.99 -46.67 -12.99
N TYR A 345 8.65 -45.87 -14.00
CA TYR A 345 7.96 -46.35 -15.20
C TYR A 345 8.72 -46.20 -16.52
N VAL A 346 9.79 -45.40 -16.58
CA VAL A 346 10.49 -45.08 -17.84
C VAL A 346 11.06 -46.30 -18.57
N ASN A 347 11.63 -47.24 -17.83
CA ASN A 347 12.22 -48.47 -18.39
C ASN A 347 11.23 -49.64 -18.48
N VAL A 348 9.94 -49.38 -18.24
CA VAL A 348 8.92 -50.41 -18.15
C VAL A 348 8.24 -50.57 -19.50
N ALA A 349 8.19 -51.80 -20.03
CA ALA A 349 7.59 -52.09 -21.33
C ALA A 349 6.05 -52.12 -21.26
N PHE A 350 5.38 -51.01 -20.90
CA PHE A 350 3.92 -50.93 -20.78
C PHE A 350 3.20 -50.57 -22.09
N THR A 351 3.92 -50.07 -23.10
CA THR A 351 3.39 -49.64 -24.40
C THR A 351 4.43 -49.84 -25.50
N LYS A 352 3.98 -49.92 -26.76
CA LYS A 352 4.87 -49.89 -27.95
C LYS A 352 5.20 -48.45 -28.39
N ASN A 353 4.38 -47.47 -28.02
CA ASN A 353 4.53 -46.07 -28.39
C ASN A 353 4.92 -45.25 -27.15
N THR A 354 6.15 -45.41 -26.66
CA THR A 354 6.61 -44.82 -25.40
C THR A 354 6.58 -43.28 -25.43
N GLU A 355 7.03 -42.68 -26.54
CA GLU A 355 7.10 -41.22 -26.74
C GLU A 355 5.73 -40.52 -26.64
N LYS A 356 4.64 -41.23 -26.93
CA LYS A 356 3.27 -40.70 -26.79
C LYS A 356 2.92 -40.42 -25.31
N TYR A 357 3.44 -41.23 -24.40
CA TYR A 357 3.08 -41.22 -22.98
C TYR A 357 4.15 -40.55 -22.13
N ILE A 358 5.41 -40.91 -22.32
CA ILE A 358 6.54 -40.29 -21.61
C ILE A 358 7.02 -39.08 -22.42
N LYS A 359 6.25 -37.99 -22.35
CA LYS A 359 6.55 -36.77 -23.12
C LYS A 359 7.54 -35.84 -22.43
N TYR A 360 7.52 -35.80 -21.11
CA TYR A 360 8.24 -34.81 -20.31
C TYR A 360 9.14 -35.52 -19.31
N SER A 361 10.44 -35.27 -19.43
CA SER A 361 11.42 -35.65 -18.43
C SER A 361 11.36 -34.69 -17.23
N PRO A 362 11.97 -35.04 -16.09
CA PRO A 362 12.13 -34.11 -14.96
C PRO A 362 12.81 -32.79 -15.35
N ALA A 363 13.76 -32.82 -16.28
CA ALA A 363 14.41 -31.62 -16.80
C ALA A 363 13.46 -30.74 -17.64
N ASP A 364 12.55 -31.36 -18.41
CA ASP A 364 11.53 -30.64 -19.17
C ASP A 364 10.54 -29.95 -18.24
N VAL A 365 10.08 -30.65 -17.19
CA VAL A 365 9.18 -30.07 -16.17
C VAL A 365 9.86 -28.90 -15.46
N SER A 366 11.14 -29.02 -15.09
CA SER A 366 11.91 -27.90 -14.53
C SER A 366 11.92 -26.70 -15.49
N SER A 367 12.21 -26.96 -16.77
CA SER A 367 12.24 -25.92 -17.81
C SER A 367 10.86 -25.28 -18.07
N MET A 368 9.77 -25.99 -17.79
CA MET A 368 8.43 -25.41 -17.82
C MET A 368 8.18 -24.49 -16.63
N VAL A 369 8.57 -24.89 -15.42
CA VAL A 369 8.42 -24.09 -14.19
C VAL A 369 9.25 -22.82 -14.26
N ASP A 370 10.45 -22.89 -14.83
CA ASP A 370 11.29 -21.70 -15.08
C ASP A 370 10.58 -20.63 -15.91
N LYS A 371 9.63 -21.03 -16.77
CA LYS A 371 8.86 -20.12 -17.62
C LYS A 371 7.59 -19.58 -16.95
N PHE A 372 7.29 -19.95 -15.72
CA PHE A 372 6.10 -19.46 -15.02
C PHE A 372 6.23 -17.96 -14.75
N PHE A 373 5.11 -17.24 -14.80
CA PHE A 373 5.05 -15.81 -14.50
C PHE A 373 5.84 -14.87 -15.44
N ASP A 374 6.31 -15.35 -16.59
CA ASP A 374 7.17 -14.61 -17.50
C ASP A 374 6.43 -13.65 -18.45
N VAL A 375 5.11 -13.45 -18.30
CA VAL A 375 4.33 -12.50 -19.13
C VAL A 375 4.75 -11.03 -18.93
N ALA A 376 5.60 -10.74 -17.94
CA ALA A 376 6.21 -9.43 -17.70
C ALA A 376 7.69 -9.54 -17.27
N ALA A 377 8.51 -10.20 -18.08
CA ALA A 377 9.97 -10.05 -18.04
C ALA A 377 10.43 -9.00 -19.07
#